data_AF-A0A8I5NT73-F1
#
_entry.id   AF-A0A8I5NT73-F1
#
_cell.length_a   1.000
_cell.length_b   1.000
_cell.length_c   1.000
_cell.angle_alpha   90.00
_cell.angle_beta   90.00
_cell.angle_gamma   90.00
#
_symmetry.space_group_name_H-M   'P 1'
#
loop_
_entity.id
_entity.type
_entity.pdbx_description
1 polymer ?
#
loop_
_entity_poly.entity_id
_entity_poly.type
_entity_poly.pdbx_seq_one_letter_code
_entity_poly.pdbx_strand_id
1 'polypeptide(L)'
;MGHLSLSGTESGLGEGRAWILWICDQGLCLWPNPTEGPRRVPQKDPAVLEKGSCPSAPALPRPLPAPRAALGKGCRVTSAGALVSLGNLAFSRTPGTAQRPPEPSALPPARGLRNLQAQAVPILPLGLAPDTFDDAYVGCAEEMEEKAAPLLKAEMAHHALLRESWEAAQEAWEDRHRGLTLPPGFKAQNGIAIMVYTNSSNTLYWKLNQAVRTGGGSRELYMRHFPFKALHFYLIRALQLLRGGGGCSTGPGEVVFRGVGSLRFEPKRLGDSVRLGQFASSSLDKAVACRFGNATLFSLTTCFGAPIQAFSVFPKEHEVLIPPHEVFLVTRFSQDGAQSLVTLWSYNQTCSHFNCAYLGGALGTGDLHMKKRRLQQP
;
A
#
# COMPACT_ATOMS: atom_id res chain seq x y z
N MET A 1 -6.78 21.93 51.04
CA MET A 1 -6.67 23.19 50.29
C MET A 1 -5.21 23.39 49.92
N GLY A 2 -4.95 23.66 48.64
CA GLY A 2 -3.63 23.90 48.06
C GLY A 2 -3.82 24.00 46.54
N HIS A 3 -4.00 25.21 46.03
CA HIS A 3 -4.10 25.51 44.60
C HIS A 3 -2.69 25.67 44.06
N LEU A 4 -2.29 24.86 43.08
CA LEU A 4 -1.17 25.18 42.19
C LEU A 4 -1.76 25.84 40.94
N SER A 5 -1.49 27.12 40.78
CA SER A 5 -1.78 27.90 39.57
C SER A 5 -0.47 28.00 38.77
N LEU A 6 -0.43 27.41 37.57
CA LEU A 6 0.67 27.61 36.63
C LEU A 6 0.18 28.58 35.54
N SER A 7 0.66 29.82 35.57
CA SER A 7 0.51 30.79 34.48
C SER A 7 1.73 30.72 33.57
N GLY A 8 1.55 30.15 32.39
CA GLY A 8 2.50 30.25 31.28
C GLY A 8 1.81 30.93 30.09
N THR A 9 2.32 32.08 29.68
CA THR A 9 1.87 32.83 28.50
C THR A 9 2.51 32.25 27.24
N GLU A 10 1.65 31.95 26.25
CA GLU A 10 1.93 31.46 24.88
C GLU A 10 2.50 30.03 24.79
N SER A 11 1.97 29.07 24.02
CA SER A 11 0.96 29.06 22.96
C SER A 11 0.49 27.61 22.72
N GLY A 12 -0.82 27.37 22.60
CA GLY A 12 -1.35 26.14 21.99
C GLY A 12 -2.52 25.42 22.68
N LEU A 13 -2.92 25.81 23.90
CA LEU A 13 -4.09 25.26 24.57
C LEU A 13 -5.15 26.36 24.66
N GLY A 14 -6.14 26.30 23.76
CA GLY A 14 -7.14 27.36 23.55
C GLY A 14 -7.79 27.87 24.83
N GLU A 15 -7.95 29.20 24.90
CA GLU A 15 -8.58 29.91 26.01
C GLU A 15 -9.99 29.35 26.32
N GLY A 16 -10.31 29.28 27.62
CA GLY A 16 -11.66 29.01 28.11
C GLY A 16 -12.02 27.56 28.44
N ARG A 17 -11.06 26.61 28.47
CA ARG A 17 -11.35 25.19 28.81
C ARG A 17 -10.83 24.80 30.20
N ALA A 18 -11.69 24.16 30.98
CA ALA A 18 -11.30 23.52 32.24
C ALA A 18 -10.63 22.16 31.96
N TRP A 19 -9.47 21.93 32.59
CA TRP A 19 -8.68 20.70 32.47
C TRP A 19 -8.61 20.00 33.83
N ILE A 20 -8.59 18.66 33.82
CA ILE A 20 -8.36 17.86 35.03
C ILE A 20 -6.96 17.25 34.94
N LEU A 21 -6.16 17.43 35.99
CA LEU A 21 -4.78 16.93 36.09
C LEU A 21 -4.76 15.59 36.82
N TRP A 22 -4.17 14.57 36.21
CA TRP A 22 -3.92 13.27 36.85
C TRP A 22 -2.42 12.97 36.88
N ILE A 23 -1.96 12.40 38.01
CA ILE A 23 -0.58 11.93 38.19
C ILE A 23 -0.59 10.41 38.14
N CYS A 24 0.22 9.83 37.25
CA CYS A 24 0.46 8.39 37.17
C CYS A 24 1.98 8.11 37.20
N ASP A 25 2.37 6.85 37.47
CA ASP A 25 3.78 6.42 37.69
C ASP A 25 4.75 6.64 36.51
N GLN A 26 4.25 7.14 35.38
CA GLN A 26 5.04 7.43 34.17
C GLN A 26 4.98 8.93 33.75
N GLY A 27 4.37 9.81 34.57
CA GLY A 27 4.32 11.27 34.32
C GLY A 27 2.92 11.89 34.46
N LEU A 28 2.84 13.22 34.23
CA LEU A 28 1.62 14.04 34.31
C LEU A 28 0.85 14.02 32.98
N CYS A 29 -0.46 13.75 33.04
CA CYS A 29 -1.36 13.79 31.88
C CYS A 29 -2.51 14.80 32.11
N LEU A 30 -2.79 15.62 31.09
CA LEU A 30 -3.88 16.61 31.09
C LEU A 30 -5.01 16.17 30.14
N TRP A 31 -6.27 16.25 30.58
CA TRP A 31 -7.44 15.89 29.78
C TRP A 31 -8.58 16.93 29.88
N PRO A 32 -9.33 17.21 28.78
CA PRO A 32 -10.41 18.21 28.79
C PRO A 32 -11.74 17.67 29.37
N ASN A 33 -12.49 18.54 30.06
CA ASN A 33 -13.74 18.23 30.78
C ASN A 33 -14.96 18.00 29.82
N PRO A 34 -15.76 16.91 29.93
CA PRO A 34 -16.68 16.50 28.85
C PRO A 34 -18.17 16.93 28.95
N THR A 35 -18.54 18.03 29.63
CA THR A 35 -19.98 18.37 29.87
C THR A 35 -20.66 19.33 28.89
N GLU A 36 -20.14 19.61 27.69
CA GLU A 36 -20.88 20.43 26.70
C GLU A 36 -20.95 19.78 25.31
N GLY A 37 -22.18 19.50 24.84
CA GLY A 37 -22.48 18.95 23.51
C GLY A 37 -23.13 19.98 22.58
N PRO A 38 -22.94 19.90 21.23
CA PRO A 38 -23.44 20.92 20.31
C PRO A 38 -24.89 20.70 19.84
N ARG A 39 -25.56 21.81 19.49
CA ARG A 39 -26.97 21.97 19.07
C ARG A 39 -27.26 21.43 17.66
N ARG A 40 -28.53 21.04 17.42
CA ARG A 40 -29.11 20.48 16.17
C ARG A 40 -29.20 21.48 15.01
N VAL A 41 -29.09 20.98 13.77
CA VAL A 41 -29.46 21.65 12.49
C VAL A 41 -30.32 20.67 11.67
N PRO A 42 -31.39 21.12 10.96
CA PRO A 42 -32.45 20.25 10.48
C PRO A 42 -32.16 19.54 9.13
N GLN A 43 -32.92 18.46 8.94
CA GLN A 43 -32.89 17.45 7.88
C GLN A 43 -33.54 17.95 6.57
N LYS A 44 -33.01 17.54 5.41
CA LYS A 44 -33.64 17.72 4.09
C LYS A 44 -33.63 16.39 3.33
N ASP A 45 -34.78 16.07 2.72
CA ASP A 45 -35.18 14.81 2.08
C ASP A 45 -34.40 14.43 0.79
N PRO A 46 -34.53 13.17 0.30
CA PRO A 46 -33.50 12.49 -0.48
C PRO A 46 -33.70 12.49 -2.01
N ALA A 47 -32.66 12.00 -2.70
CA ALA A 47 -32.59 11.56 -4.09
C ALA A 47 -32.23 12.60 -5.18
N VAL A 48 -30.91 12.74 -5.41
CA VAL A 48 -30.33 12.81 -6.76
C VAL A 48 -29.06 11.96 -6.74
N LEU A 49 -29.02 10.92 -7.57
CA LEU A 49 -27.87 10.04 -7.77
C LEU A 49 -26.82 10.79 -8.59
N GLU A 50 -25.80 11.36 -7.96
CA GLU A 50 -24.66 11.95 -8.67
C GLU A 50 -23.83 10.84 -9.35
N LYS A 51 -23.60 11.01 -10.65
CA LYS A 51 -22.70 10.20 -11.48
C LYS A 51 -21.34 10.89 -11.53
N GLY A 52 -20.24 10.13 -11.44
CA GLY A 52 -18.90 10.59 -11.85
C GLY A 52 -17.86 10.68 -10.74
N SER A 53 -17.79 9.71 -9.84
CA SER A 53 -16.67 9.62 -8.88
C SER A 53 -16.31 8.16 -8.67
N CYS A 54 -15.01 7.86 -8.47
CA CYS A 54 -14.64 6.58 -7.85
C CYS A 54 -15.50 6.40 -6.61
N PRO A 55 -16.04 5.18 -6.36
CA PRO A 55 -16.84 4.96 -5.16
C PRO A 55 -16.06 5.52 -3.97
N SER A 56 -16.61 6.51 -3.28
CA SER A 56 -15.93 6.98 -2.07
C SER A 56 -16.03 5.82 -1.08
N ALA A 57 -14.96 5.52 -0.35
CA ALA A 57 -15.15 4.76 0.88
C ALA A 57 -16.24 5.51 1.69
N PRO A 58 -17.28 4.83 2.23
CA PRO A 58 -18.20 5.52 3.12
C PRO A 58 -17.35 6.20 4.19
N ALA A 59 -17.57 7.51 4.39
CA ALA A 59 -16.92 8.22 5.47
C ALA A 59 -17.12 7.38 6.74
N LEU A 60 -16.02 6.96 7.36
CA LEU A 60 -16.09 6.29 8.65
C LEU A 60 -16.91 7.23 9.54
N PRO A 61 -18.02 6.79 10.16
CA PRO A 61 -18.54 7.54 11.29
C PRO A 61 -17.37 7.71 12.25
N ARG A 62 -17.14 8.94 12.74
CA ARG A 62 -16.16 9.19 13.80
C ARG A 62 -16.30 8.07 14.84
N PRO A 63 -15.20 7.46 15.31
CA PRO A 63 -15.29 6.29 16.16
C PRO A 63 -16.17 6.64 17.37
N LEU A 64 -17.34 5.99 17.44
CA LEU A 64 -18.07 5.92 18.69
C LEU A 64 -17.23 5.04 19.63
N PRO A 65 -17.09 5.44 20.90
CA PRO A 65 -16.21 4.75 21.84
C PRO A 65 -16.66 3.29 22.01
N ALA A 66 -15.69 2.38 22.02
CA ALA A 66 -15.90 0.96 22.24
C ALA A 66 -16.64 0.71 23.58
N PRO A 67 -17.60 -0.22 23.61
CA PRO A 67 -18.22 -0.64 24.86
C PRO A 67 -17.22 -1.42 25.71
N ARG A 68 -17.26 -1.12 27.01
CA ARG A 68 -16.50 -1.69 28.13
C ARG A 68 -16.32 -3.21 28.03
N ALA A 69 -15.06 -3.66 28.02
CA ALA A 69 -14.71 -4.96 28.60
C ALA A 69 -14.57 -4.79 30.11
N ALA A 70 -15.26 -5.65 30.85
CA ALA A 70 -15.23 -5.75 32.29
C ALA A 70 -13.81 -6.09 32.78
N LEU A 71 -13.25 -5.25 33.64
CA LEU A 71 -12.14 -5.63 34.52
C LEU A 71 -12.74 -6.00 35.87
N GLY A 72 -12.72 -7.30 36.15
CA GLY A 72 -12.99 -7.85 37.46
C GLY A 72 -11.87 -7.48 38.44
N LYS A 73 -12.29 -6.90 39.56
CA LYS A 73 -11.74 -6.96 40.92
C LYS A 73 -10.22 -6.82 41.08
N GLY A 74 -9.80 -5.69 41.66
CA GLY A 74 -8.49 -5.60 42.30
C GLY A 74 -7.90 -4.22 42.59
N CYS A 75 -8.67 -3.13 42.64
CA CYS A 75 -8.15 -1.84 43.12
C CYS A 75 -8.38 -1.67 44.62
N ARG A 76 -7.32 -1.37 45.37
CA ARG A 76 -7.40 -0.71 46.69
C ARG A 76 -6.55 0.56 46.62
N VAL A 77 -7.16 1.68 46.99
CA VAL A 77 -6.46 2.97 47.15
C VAL A 77 -5.87 3.02 48.54
N THR A 78 -4.60 3.39 48.66
CA THR A 78 -4.06 3.95 49.91
C THR A 78 -3.22 5.18 49.58
N SER A 79 -3.70 6.33 50.04
CA SER A 79 -3.00 7.60 50.07
C SER A 79 -1.95 7.62 51.19
N ALA A 80 -0.68 7.90 50.88
CA ALA A 80 0.26 8.62 51.73
C ALA A 80 1.58 8.82 50.96
N GLY A 81 2.03 10.07 50.84
CA GLY A 81 3.23 10.42 50.10
C GLY A 81 4.54 10.16 50.84
N ALA A 82 5.64 10.15 50.07
CA ALA A 82 6.97 10.52 50.54
C ALA A 82 7.85 10.86 49.34
N LEU A 83 8.60 11.96 49.46
CA LEU A 83 9.71 12.38 48.59
C LEU A 83 10.99 11.66 49.05
N VAL A 84 11.79 11.05 48.16
CA VAL A 84 13.25 10.91 48.38
C VAL A 84 14.03 11.00 47.06
N SER A 85 15.11 11.76 47.14
CA SER A 85 16.08 12.20 46.13
C SER A 85 16.90 11.09 45.46
N LEU A 86 17.31 11.37 44.21
CA LEU A 86 18.37 10.69 43.47
C LEU A 86 19.72 10.87 44.19
N GLY A 87 20.48 9.78 44.31
CA GLY A 87 21.83 9.77 44.87
C GLY A 87 22.64 8.54 44.43
N ASN A 88 23.57 8.82 43.51
CA ASN A 88 24.88 8.19 43.31
C ASN A 88 25.03 6.83 42.60
N LEU A 89 25.64 6.95 41.41
CA LEU A 89 26.54 5.98 40.78
C LEU A 89 27.68 5.56 41.74
N ALA A 90 28.01 4.27 41.73
CA ALA A 90 29.36 3.80 42.06
C ALA A 90 29.71 2.56 41.21
N PHE A 91 30.77 2.71 40.42
CA PHE A 91 31.52 1.64 39.76
C PHE A 91 32.51 1.05 40.79
N SER A 92 32.78 -0.25 40.73
CA SER A 92 34.10 -0.77 41.14
C SER A 92 34.49 -2.05 40.42
N ARG A 93 35.78 -2.12 40.07
CA ARG A 93 36.50 -3.16 39.32
C ARG A 93 37.21 -4.14 40.28
N THR A 94 37.14 -5.44 39.95
CA THR A 94 38.13 -6.57 39.98
C THR A 94 39.39 -6.49 40.88
N PRO A 95 39.92 -7.61 41.47
CA PRO A 95 40.57 -8.74 40.77
C PRO A 95 40.30 -10.12 41.45
N GLY A 96 40.64 -11.33 41.01
CA GLY A 96 41.60 -11.89 40.06
C GLY A 96 42.49 -12.91 40.79
N THR A 97 42.25 -14.22 40.66
CA THR A 97 43.24 -15.30 40.94
C THR A 97 42.91 -16.57 40.15
N ALA A 98 43.94 -17.13 39.51
CA ALA A 98 43.92 -18.31 38.66
C ALA A 98 44.41 -19.57 39.41
N GLN A 99 43.88 -20.75 39.08
CA GLN A 99 44.51 -22.07 39.27
C GLN A 99 44.04 -23.06 38.20
N ARG A 100 44.87 -24.10 37.96
CA ARG A 100 45.10 -24.91 36.75
C ARG A 100 44.15 -26.14 36.56
N PRO A 101 44.22 -26.88 35.41
CA PRO A 101 43.13 -27.67 34.81
C PRO A 101 43.13 -29.17 35.20
N PRO A 102 42.08 -29.90 34.78
CA PRO A 102 42.32 -31.14 34.01
C PRO A 102 41.35 -31.39 32.82
N GLU A 103 41.93 -31.96 31.76
CA GLU A 103 41.49 -32.97 30.76
C GLU A 103 40.04 -33.12 30.19
N PRO A 104 39.92 -33.74 28.99
CA PRO A 104 38.85 -33.48 28.04
C PRO A 104 37.73 -34.53 28.05
N SER A 105 36.48 -34.09 28.07
CA SER A 105 35.34 -34.78 27.44
C SER A 105 34.02 -34.11 27.83
N ALA A 106 33.41 -33.39 26.89
CA ALA A 106 31.96 -33.27 26.73
C ALA A 106 31.65 -32.34 25.56
N LEU A 107 30.72 -32.78 24.70
CA LEU A 107 30.13 -32.02 23.61
C LEU A 107 29.65 -30.63 24.08
N PRO A 108 29.74 -29.58 23.23
CA PRO A 108 29.26 -28.27 23.62
C PRO A 108 27.73 -28.28 23.80
N PRO A 109 27.18 -27.62 24.84
CA PRO A 109 25.75 -27.46 24.96
C PRO A 109 25.23 -26.57 23.83
N ALA A 110 24.05 -26.92 23.32
CA ALA A 110 23.33 -26.19 22.31
C ALA A 110 23.21 -24.70 22.70
N ARG A 111 24.02 -23.86 22.05
CA ARG A 111 23.92 -22.41 22.18
C ARG A 111 22.60 -21.96 21.56
N GLY A 112 21.72 -21.49 22.43
CA GLY A 112 20.75 -20.45 22.12
C GLY A 112 19.63 -20.89 21.19
N LEU A 113 18.53 -21.37 21.80
CA LEU A 113 17.21 -21.04 21.27
C LEU A 113 17.13 -19.51 21.18
N ARG A 114 17.42 -18.97 19.99
CA ARG A 114 17.02 -17.61 19.66
C ARG A 114 15.50 -17.58 19.87
N ASN A 115 15.04 -16.70 20.74
CA ASN A 115 13.64 -16.33 20.82
C ASN A 115 13.20 -15.89 19.41
N LEU A 116 12.63 -16.81 18.63
CA LEU A 116 11.73 -16.44 17.54
C LEU A 116 10.48 -15.89 18.24
N GLN A 117 10.52 -14.62 18.61
CA GLN A 117 9.27 -13.88 18.73
C GLN A 117 8.66 -13.92 17.33
N ALA A 118 7.69 -14.81 17.13
CA ALA A 118 6.86 -14.82 15.94
C ALA A 118 6.16 -13.44 15.91
N GLN A 119 6.70 -12.52 15.13
CA GLN A 119 6.07 -11.22 14.93
C GLN A 119 4.74 -11.50 14.22
N ALA A 120 3.65 -11.09 14.87
CA ALA A 120 2.31 -11.24 14.29
C ALA A 120 2.27 -10.45 12.97
N VAL A 121 1.85 -11.11 11.89
CA VAL A 121 1.71 -10.46 10.59
C VAL A 121 0.59 -9.42 10.67
N PRO A 122 0.87 -8.13 10.38
CA PRO A 122 -0.13 -7.08 10.51
C PRO A 122 -1.31 -7.29 9.55
N ILE A 123 -2.50 -6.97 10.05
CA ILE A 123 -3.74 -7.00 9.28
C ILE A 123 -3.95 -5.64 8.62
N LEU A 124 -4.22 -5.64 7.32
CA LEU A 124 -4.52 -4.46 6.53
C LEU A 124 -5.90 -4.61 5.87
N PRO A 125 -6.89 -3.79 6.22
CA PRO A 125 -8.18 -3.83 5.55
C PRO A 125 -8.05 -3.47 4.07
N LEU A 126 -8.67 -4.25 3.19
CA LEU A 126 -8.79 -3.91 1.78
C LEU A 126 -9.67 -2.68 1.59
N GLY A 127 -9.31 -1.85 0.62
CA GLY A 127 -10.02 -0.62 0.30
C GLY A 127 -9.71 -0.15 -1.12
N LEU A 128 -10.04 1.11 -1.41
CA LEU A 128 -9.90 1.69 -2.75
C LEU A 128 -8.58 2.42 -2.98
N ALA A 129 -7.68 2.41 -2.00
CA ALA A 129 -6.34 2.98 -2.07
C ALA A 129 -6.32 4.45 -2.58
N PRO A 130 -6.92 5.40 -1.85
CA PRO A 130 -7.14 6.77 -2.32
C PRO A 130 -5.85 7.56 -2.59
N ASP A 131 -4.73 7.19 -1.94
CA ASP A 131 -3.43 7.87 -2.10
C ASP A 131 -2.61 7.32 -3.28
N THR A 132 -3.21 6.47 -4.12
CA THR A 132 -2.55 5.86 -5.27
C THR A 132 -2.40 6.85 -6.41
N PHE A 133 -1.19 7.01 -6.94
CA PHE A 133 -1.02 7.64 -8.24
C PHE A 133 -1.41 6.64 -9.33
N ASP A 134 -2.51 6.91 -10.03
CA ASP A 134 -3.21 5.89 -10.82
C ASP A 134 -3.50 6.25 -12.27
N ASP A 135 -2.83 7.30 -12.77
CA ASP A 135 -3.02 7.88 -14.11
C ASP A 135 -3.08 6.81 -15.21
N ALA A 136 -4.19 6.79 -15.93
CA ALA A 136 -4.44 5.88 -17.05
C ALA A 136 -4.08 6.51 -18.40
N TYR A 137 -3.70 7.80 -18.42
CA TYR A 137 -3.29 8.55 -19.63
C TYR A 137 -4.34 8.52 -20.75
N VAL A 138 -5.63 8.56 -20.38
CA VAL A 138 -6.74 8.51 -21.32
C VAL A 138 -6.79 9.81 -22.09
N GLY A 139 -6.64 9.72 -23.42
CA GLY A 139 -6.70 10.87 -24.32
C GLY A 139 -5.40 11.67 -24.46
N CYS A 140 -4.33 11.30 -23.76
CA CYS A 140 -3.04 12.02 -23.82
C CYS A 140 -1.82 11.09 -23.97
N ALA A 141 -2.03 9.83 -24.32
CA ALA A 141 -0.94 8.87 -24.46
C ALA A 141 0.11 9.34 -25.49
N GLU A 142 -0.31 9.91 -26.62
CA GLU A 142 0.60 10.41 -27.65
C GLU A 142 1.39 11.64 -27.19
N GLU A 143 0.74 12.60 -26.53
CA GLU A 143 1.42 13.77 -25.98
C GLU A 143 2.41 13.38 -24.85
N MET A 144 2.01 12.45 -23.97
CA MET A 144 2.91 11.92 -22.95
C MET A 144 4.11 11.19 -23.57
N GLU A 145 3.91 10.50 -24.68
CA GLU A 145 4.97 9.78 -25.39
C GLU A 145 6.08 10.74 -25.87
N GLU A 146 5.71 11.95 -26.32
CA GLU A 146 6.67 13.00 -26.71
C GLU A 146 7.46 13.54 -25.51
N LYS A 147 6.85 13.59 -24.32
CA LYS A 147 7.50 14.08 -23.09
C LYS A 147 8.25 13.00 -22.31
N ALA A 148 7.93 11.73 -22.51
CA ALA A 148 8.41 10.63 -21.67
C ALA A 148 9.92 10.40 -21.81
N ALA A 149 10.49 10.52 -23.01
CA ALA A 149 11.92 10.31 -23.22
C ALA A 149 12.82 11.32 -22.47
N PRO A 150 12.63 12.66 -22.60
CA PRO A 150 13.41 13.62 -21.83
C PRO A 150 13.15 13.52 -20.32
N LEU A 151 11.91 13.19 -19.92
CA LEU A 151 11.58 12.91 -18.52
C LEU A 151 12.38 11.74 -17.95
N LEU A 152 12.39 10.61 -18.66
CA LEU A 152 13.13 9.43 -18.22
C LEU A 152 14.63 9.72 -18.07
N LYS A 153 15.21 10.48 -19.00
CA LYS A 153 16.61 10.92 -18.91
C LYS A 153 16.86 11.74 -17.64
N ALA A 154 15.95 12.66 -17.29
CA ALA A 154 16.04 13.43 -16.05
C ALA A 154 15.88 12.52 -14.81
N GLU A 155 14.94 11.57 -14.83
CA GLU A 155 14.75 10.61 -13.72
C GLU A 155 16.00 9.75 -13.50
N MET A 156 16.62 9.25 -14.56
CA MET A 156 17.88 8.49 -14.49
C MET A 156 19.07 9.32 -14.01
N ALA A 157 19.10 10.63 -14.30
CA ALA A 157 20.14 11.52 -13.78
C ALA A 157 20.07 11.66 -12.26
N HIS A 158 18.86 11.61 -11.69
CA HIS A 158 18.61 11.79 -10.25
C HIS A 158 18.37 10.48 -9.47
N HIS A 159 18.29 9.34 -10.14
CA HIS A 159 18.01 8.05 -9.51
C HIS A 159 18.94 6.96 -10.04
N ALA A 160 20.11 6.78 -9.40
CA ALA A 160 21.17 5.85 -9.85
C ALA A 160 20.65 4.42 -10.10
N LEU A 161 19.85 3.88 -9.18
CA LEU A 161 19.28 2.54 -9.33
C LEU A 161 18.34 2.42 -10.55
N LEU A 162 17.66 3.51 -10.94
CA LEU A 162 16.80 3.50 -12.12
C LEU A 162 17.67 3.49 -13.37
N ARG A 163 18.71 4.34 -13.42
CA ARG A 163 19.69 4.38 -14.51
C ARG A 163 20.31 3.01 -14.75
N GLU A 164 20.90 2.41 -13.72
CA GLU A 164 21.56 1.11 -13.80
C GLU A 164 20.59 0.01 -14.27
N SER A 165 19.36 -0.01 -13.71
CA SER A 165 18.35 -1.01 -14.10
C SER A 165 17.90 -0.80 -15.55
N TRP A 166 17.74 0.44 -15.98
CA TRP A 166 17.29 0.78 -17.34
C TRP A 166 18.35 0.46 -18.38
N GLU A 167 19.61 0.83 -18.13
CA GLU A 167 20.74 0.52 -19.02
C GLU A 167 20.92 -0.99 -19.20
N ALA A 168 20.89 -1.76 -18.10
CA ALA A 168 20.96 -3.22 -18.17
C ALA A 168 19.76 -3.85 -18.91
N ALA A 169 18.55 -3.32 -18.69
CA ALA A 169 17.36 -3.79 -19.38
C ALA A 169 17.36 -3.43 -20.88
N GLN A 170 17.95 -2.28 -21.24
CA GLN A 170 18.12 -1.85 -22.62
C GLN A 170 19.09 -2.76 -23.38
N GLU A 171 20.22 -3.13 -22.77
CA GLU A 171 21.15 -4.11 -23.35
C GLU A 171 20.47 -5.46 -23.58
N ALA A 172 19.76 -5.97 -22.57
CA ALA A 172 19.06 -7.24 -22.67
C ALA A 172 17.87 -7.22 -23.66
N TRP A 173 17.28 -6.05 -23.92
CA TRP A 173 16.20 -5.88 -24.90
C TRP A 173 16.67 -6.12 -26.33
N GLU A 174 17.90 -5.73 -26.68
CA GLU A 174 18.47 -5.88 -28.03
C GLU A 174 18.50 -7.33 -28.53
N ASP A 175 18.61 -8.28 -27.62
CA ASP A 175 18.51 -9.71 -27.94
C ASP A 175 17.07 -10.23 -27.79
N ARG A 176 16.36 -9.82 -26.74
CA ARG A 176 15.03 -10.34 -26.41
C ARG A 176 14.01 -10.06 -27.50
N HIS A 177 14.01 -8.84 -28.05
CA HIS A 177 12.95 -8.38 -28.93
C HIS A 177 12.90 -9.10 -30.28
N ARG A 178 14.02 -9.67 -30.75
CA ARG A 178 14.13 -10.30 -32.08
C ARG A 178 13.20 -11.49 -32.28
N GLY A 179 12.77 -12.13 -31.19
CA GLY A 179 11.85 -13.27 -31.20
C GLY A 179 10.40 -12.92 -30.83
N LEU A 180 10.07 -11.65 -30.64
CA LEU A 180 8.75 -11.23 -30.14
C LEU A 180 7.87 -10.65 -31.26
N THR A 181 6.63 -11.10 -31.29
CA THR A 181 5.57 -10.42 -32.04
C THR A 181 4.98 -9.32 -31.17
N LEU A 182 5.29 -8.07 -31.51
CA LEU A 182 4.85 -6.90 -30.73
C LEU A 182 3.53 -6.33 -31.28
N PRO A 183 2.60 -5.88 -30.42
CA PRO A 183 1.36 -5.27 -30.89
C PRO A 183 1.64 -3.88 -31.54
N PRO A 184 0.74 -3.40 -32.40
CA PRO A 184 0.89 -2.08 -33.03
C PRO A 184 1.10 -0.97 -32.01
N GLY A 185 2.08 -0.10 -32.26
CA GLY A 185 2.42 1.02 -31.38
C GLY A 185 3.25 0.66 -30.14
N PHE A 186 3.59 -0.62 -29.93
CA PHE A 186 4.50 -1.03 -28.86
C PHE A 186 5.95 -0.70 -29.20
N LYS A 187 6.58 0.14 -28.39
CA LYS A 187 7.95 0.61 -28.58
C LYS A 187 8.93 -0.08 -27.64
N ALA A 188 10.22 0.02 -27.93
CA ALA A 188 11.29 -0.55 -27.11
C ALA A 188 11.18 -0.12 -25.64
N GLN A 189 10.87 1.15 -25.37
CA GLN A 189 10.73 1.70 -24.03
C GLN A 189 9.62 1.00 -23.22
N ASN A 190 8.55 0.54 -23.88
CA ASN A 190 7.50 -0.23 -23.21
C ASN A 190 8.02 -1.60 -22.74
N GLY A 191 8.78 -2.29 -23.59
CA GLY A 191 9.40 -3.57 -23.26
C GLY A 191 10.47 -3.45 -22.18
N ILE A 192 11.35 -2.45 -22.30
CA ILE A 192 12.40 -2.16 -21.32
C ILE A 192 11.79 -1.82 -19.97
N ALA A 193 10.71 -1.02 -19.91
CA ALA A 193 10.04 -0.70 -18.66
C ALA A 193 9.50 -1.96 -17.94
N ILE A 194 8.97 -2.93 -18.69
CA ILE A 194 8.56 -4.23 -18.13
C ILE A 194 9.79 -5.00 -17.60
N MET A 195 10.87 -5.08 -18.37
CA MET A 195 12.11 -5.74 -17.93
C MET A 195 12.66 -5.13 -16.64
N VAL A 196 12.66 -3.80 -16.56
CA VAL A 196 13.05 -3.04 -15.36
C VAL A 196 12.15 -3.39 -14.17
N TYR A 197 10.83 -3.47 -14.37
CA TYR A 197 9.89 -3.80 -13.30
C TYR A 197 10.03 -5.25 -12.80
N THR A 198 10.25 -6.21 -13.69
CA THR A 198 10.37 -7.64 -13.35
C THR A 198 11.73 -8.04 -12.78
N ASN A 199 12.73 -7.16 -12.85
CA ASN A 199 14.06 -7.46 -12.33
C ASN A 199 14.09 -7.40 -10.78
N SER A 200 13.72 -8.52 -10.15
CA SER A 200 13.78 -8.70 -8.70
C SER A 200 15.19 -8.83 -8.12
N SER A 201 16.24 -8.83 -8.96
CA SER A 201 17.64 -8.76 -8.51
C SER A 201 17.98 -7.43 -7.82
N ASN A 202 17.10 -6.43 -7.95
CA ASN A 202 17.20 -5.17 -7.24
C ASN A 202 15.86 -4.71 -6.66
N THR A 203 15.86 -3.57 -5.96
CA THR A 203 14.69 -3.07 -5.20
C THR A 203 13.85 -2.03 -5.93
N LEU A 204 14.07 -1.80 -7.23
CA LEU A 204 13.43 -0.72 -7.98
C LEU A 204 11.92 -0.92 -8.10
N TYR A 205 11.45 -2.14 -8.39
CA TYR A 205 10.00 -2.46 -8.45
C TYR A 205 9.31 -2.14 -7.12
N TRP A 206 9.99 -2.41 -5.99
CA TRP A 206 9.49 -2.10 -4.66
C TRP A 206 9.42 -0.60 -4.42
N LYS A 207 10.45 0.17 -4.81
CA LYS A 207 10.47 1.64 -4.74
C LYS A 207 9.40 2.28 -5.62
N LEU A 208 9.21 1.77 -6.84
CA LEU A 208 8.14 2.22 -7.72
C LEU A 208 6.78 1.97 -7.07
N ASN A 209 6.52 0.75 -6.61
CA ASN A 209 5.25 0.41 -5.96
C ASN A 209 5.00 1.23 -4.68
N GLN A 210 6.06 1.58 -3.93
CA GLN A 210 5.99 2.50 -2.79
C GLN A 210 5.57 3.90 -3.23
N ALA A 211 6.21 4.44 -4.26
CA ALA A 211 5.90 5.76 -4.80
C ALA A 211 4.48 5.80 -5.38
N VAL A 212 4.05 4.75 -6.09
CA VAL A 212 2.68 4.64 -6.63
C VAL A 212 1.65 4.62 -5.51
N ARG A 213 1.88 3.86 -4.43
CA ARG A 213 0.97 3.78 -3.27
C ARG A 213 0.71 5.11 -2.56
N THR A 214 1.63 6.06 -2.65
CA THR A 214 1.64 7.28 -1.81
C THR A 214 1.69 8.57 -2.61
N GLY A 215 1.96 8.50 -3.91
CA GLY A 215 2.15 9.64 -4.79
C GLY A 215 0.87 10.29 -5.29
N GLY A 216 -0.30 9.73 -4.98
CA GLY A 216 -1.62 10.18 -5.43
C GLY A 216 -2.33 11.16 -4.51
N GLY A 217 -1.68 11.70 -3.47
CA GLY A 217 -2.34 12.63 -2.55
C GLY A 217 -2.79 13.95 -3.21
N SER A 218 -2.03 14.46 -4.18
CA SER A 218 -2.41 15.63 -4.99
C SER A 218 -1.52 15.76 -6.22
N ARG A 219 -1.95 16.55 -7.22
CA ARG A 219 -1.11 16.84 -8.39
C ARG A 219 0.18 17.56 -8.01
N GLU A 220 0.14 18.47 -7.03
CA GLU A 220 1.34 19.18 -6.56
C GLU A 220 2.35 18.21 -5.93
N LEU A 221 1.88 17.29 -5.08
CA LEU A 221 2.73 16.28 -4.47
C LEU A 221 3.31 15.33 -5.53
N TYR A 222 2.51 14.91 -6.50
CA TYR A 222 2.96 14.13 -7.65
C TYR A 222 4.09 14.86 -8.41
N MET A 223 3.87 16.12 -8.78
CA MET A 223 4.84 16.89 -9.56
C MET A 223 6.17 17.04 -8.80
N ARG A 224 6.12 17.33 -7.50
CA ARG A 224 7.32 17.57 -6.68
C ARG A 224 8.05 16.30 -6.24
N HIS A 225 7.33 15.26 -5.85
CA HIS A 225 7.93 14.14 -5.09
C HIS A 225 7.88 12.78 -5.80
N PHE A 226 7.05 12.62 -6.85
CA PHE A 226 6.98 11.34 -7.55
C PHE A 226 8.16 11.17 -8.52
N PRO A 227 9.09 10.22 -8.31
CA PRO A 227 10.36 10.18 -9.03
C PRO A 227 10.33 9.31 -10.31
N PHE A 228 9.18 8.69 -10.63
CA PHE A 228 9.06 7.67 -11.69
C PHE A 228 7.96 8.01 -12.71
N LYS A 229 7.83 9.28 -13.10
CA LYS A 229 6.76 9.76 -13.99
C LYS A 229 6.81 9.07 -15.36
N ALA A 230 7.99 9.01 -15.99
CA ALA A 230 8.15 8.37 -17.29
C ALA A 230 8.11 6.84 -17.17
N LEU A 231 8.75 6.25 -16.16
CA LEU A 231 8.69 4.80 -15.94
C LEU A 231 7.25 4.32 -15.71
N HIS A 232 6.47 5.04 -14.90
CA HIS A 232 5.05 4.76 -14.68
C HIS A 232 4.27 4.83 -16.00
N PHE A 233 4.46 5.89 -16.79
CA PHE A 233 3.82 6.04 -18.10
C PHE A 233 4.14 4.86 -19.03
N TYR A 234 5.41 4.51 -19.20
CA TYR A 234 5.82 3.42 -20.08
C TYR A 234 5.25 2.08 -19.64
N LEU A 235 5.16 1.80 -18.34
CA LEU A 235 4.53 0.59 -17.81
C LEU A 235 3.02 0.57 -18.10
N ILE A 236 2.28 1.63 -17.77
CA ILE A 236 0.84 1.69 -18.06
C ILE A 236 0.60 1.51 -19.57
N ARG A 237 1.36 2.22 -20.40
CA ARG A 237 1.23 2.13 -21.85
C ARG A 237 1.54 0.73 -22.37
N ALA A 238 2.56 0.07 -21.83
CA ALA A 238 2.90 -1.30 -22.19
C ALA A 238 1.73 -2.27 -21.92
N LEU A 239 1.13 -2.19 -20.72
CA LEU A 239 -0.01 -3.04 -20.34
C LEU A 239 -1.24 -2.79 -21.23
N GLN A 240 -1.55 -1.52 -21.53
CA GLN A 240 -2.65 -1.16 -22.42
C GLN A 240 -2.49 -1.74 -23.83
N LEU A 241 -1.28 -1.68 -24.39
CA LEU A 241 -0.97 -2.19 -25.72
C LEU A 241 -0.98 -3.71 -25.77
N LEU A 242 -0.41 -4.38 -24.75
CA LEU A 242 -0.43 -5.85 -24.65
C LEU A 242 -1.84 -6.41 -24.47
N ARG A 243 -2.71 -5.71 -23.72
CA ARG A 243 -4.10 -6.13 -23.51
C ARG A 243 -5.03 -5.77 -24.68
N GLY A 244 -4.62 -4.88 -25.59
CA GLY A 244 -5.41 -4.52 -26.77
C GLY A 244 -6.62 -3.60 -26.51
N GLY A 245 -6.59 -2.79 -25.44
CA GLY A 245 -7.50 -1.65 -25.27
C GLY A 245 -9.00 -1.96 -25.03
N GLY A 246 -9.34 -3.14 -24.48
CA GLY A 246 -10.74 -3.57 -24.33
C GLY A 246 -11.16 -4.20 -23.00
N GLY A 247 -10.26 -4.33 -22.02
CA GLY A 247 -10.56 -5.04 -20.78
C GLY A 247 -11.00 -6.49 -21.04
N CYS A 248 -12.12 -6.92 -20.45
CA CYS A 248 -12.79 -8.20 -20.74
C CYS A 248 -13.88 -8.11 -21.83
N SER A 249 -13.83 -7.12 -22.73
CA SER A 249 -14.88 -6.98 -23.76
C SER A 249 -14.88 -8.12 -24.79
N THR A 250 -13.78 -8.86 -24.91
CA THR A 250 -13.54 -9.89 -25.93
C THR A 250 -13.47 -11.32 -25.38
N GLY A 251 -13.62 -11.52 -24.07
CA GLY A 251 -13.53 -12.83 -23.45
C GLY A 251 -13.56 -12.80 -21.92
N PRO A 252 -13.50 -13.97 -21.26
CA PRO A 252 -13.33 -14.02 -19.81
C PRO A 252 -12.01 -13.36 -19.40
N GLY A 253 -11.96 -12.77 -18.22
CA GLY A 253 -10.72 -12.23 -17.66
C GLY A 253 -9.69 -13.32 -17.36
N GLU A 254 -8.44 -12.92 -17.16
CA GLU A 254 -7.36 -13.84 -16.81
C GLU A 254 -7.46 -14.24 -15.34
N VAL A 255 -7.40 -15.55 -15.07
CA VAL A 255 -7.35 -16.06 -13.69
C VAL A 255 -5.89 -16.13 -13.25
N VAL A 256 -5.56 -15.42 -12.18
CA VAL A 256 -4.20 -15.25 -11.68
C VAL A 256 -4.14 -15.32 -10.16
N PHE A 257 -2.95 -15.55 -9.63
CA PHE A 257 -2.71 -15.74 -8.20
C PHE A 257 -1.60 -14.81 -7.71
N ARG A 258 -1.74 -14.30 -6.49
CA ARG A 258 -0.72 -13.46 -5.85
C ARG A 258 -0.57 -13.83 -4.38
N GLY A 259 0.62 -14.30 -4.00
CA GLY A 259 1.00 -14.49 -2.60
C GLY A 259 1.62 -13.24 -2.00
N VAL A 260 1.31 -12.96 -0.75
CA VAL A 260 1.92 -11.89 0.06
C VAL A 260 2.36 -12.48 1.39
N GLY A 261 3.62 -12.27 1.76
CA GLY A 261 4.18 -12.79 3.02
C GLY A 261 4.12 -11.81 4.19
N SER A 262 4.08 -10.50 3.92
CA SER A 262 4.26 -9.46 4.95
C SER A 262 2.97 -8.91 5.55
N LEU A 263 1.82 -9.16 4.91
CA LEU A 263 0.54 -8.55 5.26
C LEU A 263 -0.59 -9.56 5.12
N ARG A 264 -1.50 -9.51 6.09
CA ARG A 264 -2.80 -10.20 6.05
C ARG A 264 -3.86 -9.22 5.57
N PHE A 265 -4.35 -9.39 4.35
CA PHE A 265 -5.39 -8.54 3.81
C PHE A 265 -6.77 -9.11 4.13
N GLU A 266 -7.64 -8.25 4.66
CA GLU A 266 -9.00 -8.64 5.00
C GLU A 266 -10.00 -7.66 4.38
N PRO A 267 -11.03 -8.14 3.66
CA PRO A 267 -12.09 -7.27 3.21
C PRO A 267 -12.97 -6.86 4.38
N LYS A 268 -13.54 -5.65 4.33
CA LYS A 268 -14.54 -5.24 5.32
C LYS A 268 -15.82 -6.07 5.17
N ARG A 269 -16.27 -6.27 3.93
CA ARG A 269 -17.40 -7.14 3.59
C ARG A 269 -17.21 -7.77 2.22
N LEU A 270 -17.90 -8.89 1.99
CA LEU A 270 -18.10 -9.42 0.65
C LEU A 270 -18.94 -8.45 -0.18
N GLY A 271 -18.63 -8.33 -1.46
CA GLY A 271 -19.26 -7.37 -2.37
C GLY A 271 -18.68 -5.95 -2.31
N ASP A 272 -17.70 -5.68 -1.44
CA ASP A 272 -17.01 -4.38 -1.46
C ASP A 272 -16.12 -4.25 -2.72
N SER A 273 -16.04 -3.03 -3.24
CA SER A 273 -15.08 -2.67 -4.29
C SER A 273 -13.73 -2.33 -3.68
N VAL A 274 -12.66 -2.88 -4.25
CA VAL A 274 -11.29 -2.71 -3.78
C VAL A 274 -10.34 -2.46 -4.95
N ARG A 275 -9.20 -1.84 -4.65
CA ARG A 275 -8.09 -1.62 -5.57
C ARG A 275 -6.80 -2.09 -4.91
N LEU A 276 -5.84 -2.53 -5.71
CA LEU A 276 -4.54 -3.01 -5.20
C LEU A 276 -3.59 -1.85 -4.86
N GLY A 277 -3.86 -0.64 -5.36
CA GLY A 277 -3.17 0.60 -4.98
C GLY A 277 -1.72 0.72 -5.47
N GLN A 278 -1.32 -0.16 -6.38
CA GLN A 278 -0.01 -0.19 -7.03
C GLN A 278 -0.07 -1.14 -8.22
N PHE A 279 1.01 -1.20 -9.01
CA PHE A 279 1.20 -2.34 -9.89
C PHE A 279 1.26 -3.62 -9.04
N ALA A 280 0.53 -4.64 -9.48
CA ALA A 280 0.48 -5.90 -8.78
C ALA A 280 0.92 -7.04 -9.69
N SER A 281 2.10 -7.56 -9.40
CA SER A 281 2.57 -8.83 -9.97
C SER A 281 1.69 -9.97 -9.49
N SER A 282 1.27 -10.81 -10.43
CA SER A 282 0.54 -12.04 -10.19
C SER A 282 1.05 -13.12 -11.14
N SER A 283 0.70 -14.36 -10.89
CA SER A 283 1.14 -15.51 -11.69
C SER A 283 -0.06 -16.29 -12.17
N LEU A 284 0.00 -16.82 -13.40
CA LEU A 284 -0.95 -17.82 -13.89
C LEU A 284 -0.85 -19.14 -13.11
N ASP A 285 0.32 -19.42 -12.53
CA ASP A 285 0.56 -20.58 -11.67
C ASP A 285 0.43 -20.22 -10.18
N LYS A 286 -0.55 -20.86 -9.53
CA LYS A 286 -0.78 -20.74 -8.08
C LYS A 286 0.43 -21.18 -7.25
N ALA A 287 1.13 -22.23 -7.66
CA ALA A 287 2.30 -22.74 -6.94
C ALA A 287 3.45 -21.73 -6.96
N VAL A 288 3.64 -21.01 -8.07
CA VAL A 288 4.56 -19.88 -8.15
C VAL A 288 4.13 -18.78 -7.19
N ALA A 289 2.86 -18.37 -7.20
CA ALA A 289 2.36 -17.30 -6.33
C ALA A 289 2.57 -17.60 -4.84
N CYS A 290 2.38 -18.85 -4.40
CA CYS A 290 2.59 -19.26 -3.01
C CYS A 290 4.04 -19.12 -2.53
N ARG A 291 5.04 -19.08 -3.43
CA ARG A 291 6.45 -18.87 -3.07
C ARG A 291 6.74 -17.46 -2.58
N PHE A 292 5.92 -16.48 -2.94
CA PHE A 292 6.06 -15.08 -2.54
C PHE A 292 5.50 -14.78 -1.14
N GLY A 293 4.80 -15.74 -0.53
CA GLY A 293 4.41 -15.68 0.87
C GLY A 293 3.06 -16.33 1.17
N ASN A 294 2.86 -16.58 2.46
CA ASN A 294 1.73 -17.36 2.99
C ASN A 294 0.80 -16.55 3.91
N ALA A 295 0.99 -15.24 4.07
CA ALA A 295 0.12 -14.42 4.91
C ALA A 295 -1.21 -14.11 4.22
N THR A 296 -1.18 -13.77 2.93
CA THR A 296 -2.36 -13.64 2.08
C THR A 296 -2.13 -14.33 0.75
N LEU A 297 -3.10 -15.09 0.27
CA LEU A 297 -3.19 -15.55 -1.10
C LEU A 297 -4.42 -14.95 -1.76
N PHE A 298 -4.18 -14.17 -2.81
CA PHE A 298 -5.22 -13.67 -3.69
C PHE A 298 -5.42 -14.62 -4.87
N SER A 299 -6.68 -14.94 -5.17
CA SER A 299 -7.14 -15.48 -6.45
C SER A 299 -7.89 -14.37 -7.18
N LEU A 300 -7.38 -13.89 -8.29
CA LEU A 300 -7.95 -12.76 -9.03
C LEU A 300 -8.45 -13.20 -10.40
N THR A 301 -9.56 -12.64 -10.86
CA THR A 301 -9.90 -12.58 -12.28
C THR A 301 -9.68 -11.15 -12.75
N THR A 302 -8.65 -10.89 -13.56
CA THR A 302 -8.28 -9.55 -14.04
C THR A 302 -8.70 -9.34 -15.50
N CYS A 303 -9.19 -8.14 -15.79
CA CYS A 303 -9.54 -7.71 -17.15
C CYS A 303 -8.47 -6.81 -17.77
N PHE A 304 -7.68 -6.12 -16.93
CA PHE A 304 -6.69 -5.13 -17.37
C PHE A 304 -5.25 -5.59 -17.16
N GLY A 305 -5.04 -6.71 -16.45
CA GLY A 305 -3.75 -7.35 -16.33
C GLY A 305 -3.27 -7.90 -17.67
N ALA A 306 -1.98 -7.71 -17.96
CA ALA A 306 -1.37 -8.22 -19.17
C ALA A 306 -0.33 -9.31 -18.84
N PRO A 307 -0.34 -10.44 -19.56
CA PRO A 307 0.75 -11.40 -19.50
C PRO A 307 2.05 -10.74 -19.98
N ILE A 308 3.06 -10.74 -19.13
CA ILE A 308 4.37 -10.13 -19.41
C ILE A 308 5.51 -11.15 -19.42
N GLN A 309 5.18 -12.44 -19.41
CA GLN A 309 6.13 -13.55 -19.39
C GLN A 309 7.23 -13.41 -20.46
N ALA A 310 6.87 -13.01 -21.68
CA ALA A 310 7.81 -12.88 -22.80
C ALA A 310 8.88 -11.77 -22.58
N PHE A 311 8.57 -10.80 -21.73
CA PHE A 311 9.41 -9.65 -21.40
C PHE A 311 10.16 -9.85 -20.08
N SER A 312 9.62 -10.66 -19.17
CA SER A 312 10.14 -10.80 -17.80
C SER A 312 11.60 -11.28 -17.76
N VAL A 313 12.34 -10.82 -16.75
CA VAL A 313 13.64 -11.39 -16.37
C VAL A 313 13.48 -12.82 -15.85
N PHE A 314 12.30 -13.17 -15.32
CA PHE A 314 11.97 -14.49 -14.78
C PHE A 314 10.75 -15.11 -15.50
N PRO A 315 10.88 -15.59 -16.75
CA PRO A 315 9.75 -16.15 -17.50
C PRO A 315 9.05 -17.35 -16.83
N LYS A 316 9.75 -18.05 -15.92
CA LYS A 316 9.17 -19.17 -15.15
C LYS A 316 8.15 -18.73 -14.11
N GLU A 317 8.03 -17.43 -13.84
CA GLU A 317 7.02 -16.89 -12.92
C GLU A 317 5.65 -16.72 -13.59
N HIS A 318 5.55 -16.91 -14.91
CA HIS A 318 4.29 -16.77 -15.66
C HIS A 318 3.53 -15.49 -15.30
N GLU A 319 4.29 -14.39 -15.21
CA GLU A 319 3.81 -13.15 -14.60
C GLU A 319 2.74 -12.47 -15.46
N VAL A 320 1.66 -12.09 -14.78
CA VAL A 320 0.63 -11.17 -15.27
C VAL A 320 0.69 -9.93 -14.39
N LEU A 321 0.93 -8.78 -15.00
CA LEU A 321 1.04 -7.51 -14.30
C LEU A 321 -0.27 -6.74 -14.38
N ILE A 322 -0.82 -6.40 -13.21
CA ILE A 322 -2.10 -5.71 -13.05
C ILE A 322 -1.85 -4.22 -12.78
N PRO A 323 -2.52 -3.29 -13.51
CA PRO A 323 -2.36 -1.85 -13.29
C PRO A 323 -3.07 -1.36 -12.00
N PRO A 324 -2.62 -0.23 -11.42
CA PRO A 324 -3.13 0.29 -10.13
C PRO A 324 -4.59 0.77 -10.17
N HIS A 325 -5.13 1.10 -11.34
CA HIS A 325 -6.48 1.63 -11.52
C HIS A 325 -7.55 0.57 -11.76
N GLU A 326 -7.21 -0.73 -11.80
CA GLU A 326 -8.24 -1.77 -11.91
C GLU A 326 -9.06 -1.90 -10.62
N VAL A 327 -10.39 -1.95 -10.76
CA VAL A 327 -11.32 -2.12 -9.64
C VAL A 327 -11.81 -3.56 -9.58
N PHE A 328 -11.73 -4.15 -8.40
CA PHE A 328 -12.16 -5.51 -8.12
C PHE A 328 -13.31 -5.55 -7.14
N LEU A 329 -14.17 -6.55 -7.29
CA LEU A 329 -15.18 -6.95 -6.32
C LEU A 329 -14.63 -8.07 -5.44
N VAL A 330 -14.80 -7.95 -4.12
CA VAL A 330 -14.51 -9.05 -3.20
C VAL A 330 -15.62 -10.10 -3.30
N THR A 331 -15.34 -11.26 -3.86
CA THR A 331 -16.35 -12.31 -4.07
C THR A 331 -16.30 -13.39 -2.99
N ARG A 332 -15.11 -13.69 -2.45
CA ARG A 332 -14.94 -14.67 -1.36
C ARG A 332 -13.81 -14.25 -0.44
N PHE A 333 -13.96 -14.62 0.83
CA PHE A 333 -12.94 -14.48 1.85
C PHE A 333 -13.06 -15.64 2.83
N SER A 334 -11.92 -16.23 3.18
CA SER A 334 -11.80 -17.20 4.26
C SER A 334 -10.42 -17.10 4.90
N GLN A 335 -10.29 -17.64 6.09
CA GLN A 335 -9.00 -17.81 6.75
C GLN A 335 -8.67 -19.29 6.81
N ASP A 336 -7.44 -19.64 6.43
CA ASP A 336 -6.86 -20.97 6.59
C ASP A 336 -5.71 -20.86 7.60
N GLY A 337 -6.01 -21.15 8.87
CA GLY A 337 -5.12 -20.83 9.98
C GLY A 337 -4.77 -19.34 10.01
N ALA A 338 -3.48 -19.02 9.86
CA ALA A 338 -2.99 -17.64 9.81
C ALA A 338 -3.10 -16.99 8.41
N GLN A 339 -3.35 -17.78 7.35
CA GLN A 339 -3.40 -17.29 5.97
C GLN A 339 -4.77 -16.71 5.63
N SER A 340 -4.79 -15.51 5.03
CA SER A 340 -5.99 -14.94 4.42
C SER A 340 -6.13 -15.42 2.98
N LEU A 341 -7.29 -15.98 2.62
CA LEU A 341 -7.62 -16.38 1.25
C LEU A 341 -8.66 -15.41 0.70
N VAL A 342 -8.28 -14.62 -0.30
CA VAL A 342 -9.13 -13.55 -0.85
C VAL A 342 -9.39 -13.85 -2.33
N THR A 343 -10.66 -13.86 -2.74
CA THR A 343 -11.03 -13.94 -4.16
C THR A 343 -11.57 -12.61 -4.65
N LEU A 344 -10.96 -12.11 -5.72
CA LEU A 344 -11.26 -10.82 -6.34
C LEU A 344 -11.70 -11.03 -7.78
N TRP A 345 -12.79 -10.38 -8.19
CA TRP A 345 -13.28 -10.43 -9.56
C TRP A 345 -13.30 -9.03 -10.16
N SER A 346 -12.67 -8.84 -11.31
CA SER A 346 -12.59 -7.53 -11.97
C SER A 346 -13.99 -7.04 -12.35
N TYR A 347 -14.28 -5.79 -12.01
CA TYR A 347 -15.52 -5.13 -12.42
C TYR A 347 -15.52 -4.73 -13.92
N ASN A 348 -14.46 -5.11 -14.67
CA ASN A 348 -14.18 -4.66 -16.03
C ASN A 348 -14.28 -3.12 -16.16
N GLN A 349 -13.90 -2.42 -15.09
CA GLN A 349 -13.88 -0.97 -14.99
C GLN A 349 -12.57 -0.55 -14.33
N THR A 350 -12.09 0.61 -14.75
CA THR A 350 -10.96 1.29 -14.11
C THR A 350 -11.48 2.47 -13.32
N CYS A 351 -10.75 2.85 -12.28
CA CYS A 351 -10.96 4.12 -11.60
C CYS A 351 -9.62 4.80 -11.36
N SER A 352 -9.51 6.02 -11.89
CA SER A 352 -8.32 6.84 -11.80
C SER A 352 -8.69 8.19 -11.21
N HIS A 353 -7.97 8.60 -10.17
CA HIS A 353 -8.07 9.95 -9.60
C HIS A 353 -7.27 10.97 -10.43
N PHE A 354 -6.30 10.50 -11.20
CA PHE A 354 -5.48 11.32 -12.08
C PHE A 354 -5.75 11.01 -13.55
N ASN A 355 -5.73 12.02 -14.41
CA ASN A 355 -5.63 11.81 -15.84
C ASN A 355 -4.69 12.86 -16.44
N CYS A 356 -3.62 12.40 -17.10
CA CYS A 356 -2.65 13.27 -17.76
C CYS A 356 -2.00 14.29 -16.80
N ALA A 357 -1.74 13.88 -15.55
CA ALA A 357 -1.36 14.77 -14.46
C ALA A 357 -0.10 15.58 -14.78
N TYR A 358 0.89 14.96 -15.44
CA TYR A 358 2.13 15.64 -15.82
C TYR A 358 1.89 16.78 -16.81
N LEU A 359 0.95 16.63 -17.74
CA LEU A 359 0.65 17.58 -18.82
C LEU A 359 -0.23 18.75 -18.37
N GLY A 360 -0.64 18.80 -17.09
CA GLY A 360 -1.59 19.81 -16.63
C GLY A 360 -3.02 19.30 -16.48
N GLY A 361 -3.26 18.02 -16.77
CA GLY A 361 -4.55 17.38 -16.51
C GLY A 361 -4.93 17.47 -15.03
N ALA A 362 -6.22 17.72 -14.78
CA ALA A 362 -6.78 17.88 -13.44
C ALA A 362 -6.91 16.52 -12.72
N LEU A 363 -7.17 16.57 -11.40
CA LEU A 363 -7.79 15.45 -10.69
C LEU A 363 -9.09 15.11 -11.44
N GLY A 364 -9.19 13.91 -11.99
CA GLY A 364 -10.41 13.46 -12.61
C GLY A 364 -11.50 13.39 -11.55
N THR A 365 -12.60 14.12 -11.73
CA THR A 365 -13.87 13.70 -11.15
C THR A 365 -14.18 12.36 -11.78
N GLY A 366 -13.84 11.26 -11.08
CA GLY A 366 -13.67 9.92 -11.66
C GLY A 366 -14.70 9.58 -12.74
N ASP A 367 -14.29 9.70 -14.01
CA ASP A 367 -15.14 9.34 -15.13
C ASP A 367 -15.17 7.82 -15.24
N LEU A 368 -16.19 7.23 -14.60
CA LEU A 368 -16.66 5.89 -14.93
C LEU A 368 -17.01 5.88 -16.42
N HIS A 369 -16.15 5.30 -17.25
CA HIS A 369 -16.48 5.00 -18.65
C HIS A 369 -17.57 3.93 -18.72
N MET A 370 -18.83 4.35 -18.52
CA MET A 370 -20.01 3.50 -18.68
C MET A 370 -20.36 3.38 -20.17
N LYS A 371 -20.01 2.26 -20.80
CA LYS A 371 -20.71 1.83 -22.02
C LYS A 371 -22.11 1.35 -21.64
N LYS A 372 -23.11 2.22 -21.81
CA LYS A 372 -24.54 1.91 -21.63
C LYS A 372 -24.96 0.87 -22.69
N ARG A 373 -25.03 -0.42 -22.35
CA ARG A 373 -25.80 -1.38 -23.14
C ARG A 373 -27.28 -1.17 -22.81
N ARG A 374 -28.06 -0.67 -23.78
CA ARG A 374 -29.52 -0.77 -23.73
C ARG A 374 -29.86 -2.26 -23.84
N LEU A 375 -30.40 -2.83 -22.78
CA LEU A 375 -31.22 -4.05 -22.89
C LEU A 375 -32.49 -3.64 -23.64
N GLN A 376 -32.58 -4.02 -24.91
CA GLN A 376 -33.85 -4.19 -25.59
C GLN A 376 -34.19 -5.67 -25.48
N GLN A 377 -35.18 -5.99 -24.63
CA GLN A 377 -36.00 -7.19 -24.77
C GLN A 377 -37.17 -6.83 -25.70
N PRO A 378 -37.66 -7.81 -26.45
CA PRO A 378 -38.83 -8.55 -25.96
C PRO A 378 -38.50 -9.98 -25.53
#